data_AF-A0A4R0YCR6-F1
#
_entry.id   AF-A0A4R0YCR6-F1
#
_cell.length_a   1.000
_cell.length_b   1.000
_cell.length_c   1.000
_cell.angle_alpha   90.00
_cell.angle_beta   90.00
_cell.angle_gamma   90.00
#
_symmetry.space_group_name_H-M   'P 1'
#
loop_
_entity.id
_entity.type
_entity.pdbx_description
1 polymer ?
#
loop_
_entity_poly.entity_id
_entity_poly.type
_entity_poly.pdbx_seq_one_letter_code
_entity_poly.pdbx_strand_id
1 'polypeptide(L)'
;MRLLLPAAMILLAAWPAEAQRGGPHDGTYVGHRVQECRRSGRSGAQLLTAEVHGATMTIPGFPGDRPMEASIDAGGAVRMPRLGTFGEGTGQIFEGPNNARRFTGSHPGRNDCQLTYDLLRRSPGRR
;
A
#
# COMPACT_ATOMS: atom_id res chain seq x y z
N MET A 1 62.30 18.81 24.98
CA MET A 1 61.82 19.90 24.09
C MET A 1 60.46 19.49 23.55
N ARG A 2 59.41 20.24 23.89
CA ARG A 2 58.03 20.04 23.43
C ARG A 2 57.93 20.42 21.96
N LEU A 3 57.25 19.61 21.14
CA LEU A 3 56.71 20.03 19.85
C LEU A 3 55.32 19.43 19.68
N LEU A 4 54.44 20.30 19.18
CA LEU A 4 52.99 20.26 19.21
C LEU A 4 52.39 19.30 18.16
N LEU A 5 51.22 18.75 18.51
CA LEU A 5 50.21 18.17 17.61
C LEU A 5 49.79 19.16 16.50
N PRO A 6 49.27 18.69 15.34
CA PRO A 6 47.81 18.63 15.22
C PRO A 6 47.22 17.45 14.43
N ALA A 7 45.91 17.30 14.61
CA ALA A 7 44.97 16.32 14.12
C ALA A 7 44.82 16.22 12.58
N ALA A 8 44.49 15.02 12.10
CA ALA A 8 43.80 14.71 10.84
C ALA A 8 43.58 13.18 10.80
N MET A 9 42.48 12.56 10.39
CA MET A 9 41.16 12.95 9.89
C MET A 9 40.26 11.76 10.29
N ILE A 10 39.14 12.02 10.95
CA ILE A 10 38.06 11.04 11.02
C ILE A 10 37.50 10.97 9.59
N LEU A 11 37.78 9.88 8.89
CA LEU A 11 37.06 9.51 7.68
C LEU A 11 35.62 9.19 8.09
N LEU A 12 34.79 10.23 8.08
CA LEU A 12 33.37 10.13 7.87
C LEU A 12 33.19 9.44 6.51
N ALA A 13 33.19 8.12 6.51
CA ALA A 13 32.57 7.35 5.46
C ALA A 13 31.09 7.73 5.52
N ALA A 14 30.75 8.78 4.78
CA ALA A 14 29.40 9.08 4.39
C ALA A 14 28.91 7.82 3.68
N TRP A 15 28.21 6.96 4.41
CA TRP A 15 27.32 6.02 3.77
C TRP A 15 26.48 6.85 2.81
N PRO A 16 26.48 6.56 1.50
CA PRO A 16 25.42 7.09 0.69
C PRO A 16 24.17 6.53 1.38
N ALA A 17 23.36 7.43 1.93
CA ALA A 17 21.95 7.13 2.05
C ALA A 17 21.55 6.76 0.63
N GLU A 18 21.55 5.45 0.34
CA GLU A 18 20.86 4.91 -0.80
C GLU A 18 19.47 5.50 -0.66
N ALA A 19 19.22 6.56 -1.44
CA ALA A 19 17.89 7.05 -1.66
C ALA A 19 17.12 5.80 -2.02
N GLN A 20 16.33 5.29 -1.07
CA GLN A 20 15.49 4.11 -1.25
C GLN A 20 14.66 4.44 -2.47
N ARG A 21 15.09 3.97 -3.64
CA ARG A 21 14.34 4.09 -4.87
C ARG A 21 13.13 3.24 -4.59
N GLY A 22 12.02 3.92 -4.27
CA GLY A 22 10.77 3.24 -3.98
C GLY A 22 10.49 2.19 -5.03
N GLY A 23 9.91 1.07 -4.61
CA GLY A 23 9.51 -0.01 -5.49
C GLY A 23 8.63 0.48 -6.64
N PRO A 24 8.49 -0.31 -7.71
CA PRO A 24 7.73 0.09 -8.90
C PRO A 24 6.26 0.37 -8.61
N HIS A 25 5.74 0.04 -7.42
CA HIS A 25 4.36 0.29 -7.03
C HIS A 25 4.24 1.30 -5.87
N ASP A 26 5.36 1.81 -5.34
CA ASP A 26 5.37 2.61 -4.11
C ASP A 26 4.52 3.88 -4.21
N GLY A 27 3.90 4.22 -3.08
CA GLY A 27 3.17 5.45 -2.88
C GLY A 27 1.78 5.25 -2.31
N THR A 28 1.06 6.36 -2.21
CA THR A 28 -0.25 6.43 -1.58
C THR A 28 -1.36 6.21 -2.60
N TYR A 29 -2.30 5.32 -2.29
CA TYR A 29 -3.48 5.01 -3.09
C TYR A 29 -4.73 5.45 -2.34
N VAL A 30 -5.63 6.18 -3.00
CA VAL A 30 -6.84 6.73 -2.38
C VAL A 30 -8.05 6.33 -3.21
N GLY A 31 -9.11 5.91 -2.54
CA GLY A 31 -10.36 5.55 -3.20
C GLY A 31 -11.29 4.83 -2.24
N HIS A 32 -12.11 3.94 -2.77
CA HIS A 32 -13.20 3.35 -2.00
C HIS A 32 -13.00 1.85 -1.75
N ARG A 33 -13.37 1.43 -0.54
CA ARG A 33 -13.78 0.05 -0.25
C ARG A 33 -15.30 0.00 -0.26
N VAL A 34 -15.88 -0.88 -1.08
CA VAL A 34 -17.32 -1.09 -1.17
C VAL A 34 -17.66 -2.47 -0.66
N GLN A 35 -18.57 -2.52 0.31
CA GLN A 35 -19.19 -3.75 0.78
C GLN A 35 -20.57 -3.87 0.13
N GLU A 36 -20.87 -5.01 -0.47
CA GLU A 36 -22.18 -5.33 -1.03
C GLU A 36 -22.62 -6.70 -0.54
N CYS A 37 -23.83 -6.81 0.02
CA CYS A 37 -24.43 -8.06 0.50
C CYS A 37 -25.79 -8.28 -0.17
N ARG A 38 -25.81 -8.97 -1.32
CA ARG A 38 -27.00 -9.08 -2.19
C ARG A 38 -28.23 -9.58 -1.46
N ARG A 39 -28.10 -10.63 -0.63
CA ARG A 39 -29.23 -11.24 0.08
C ARG A 39 -29.90 -10.32 1.11
N SER A 40 -29.15 -9.35 1.65
CA SER A 40 -29.68 -8.41 2.65
C SER A 40 -29.98 -7.02 2.07
N GLY A 41 -29.67 -6.79 0.79
CA GLY A 41 -29.75 -5.46 0.16
C GLY A 41 -28.85 -4.40 0.79
N ARG A 42 -27.89 -4.80 1.65
CA ARG A 42 -27.00 -3.88 2.35
C ARG A 42 -25.79 -3.57 1.49
N SER A 43 -25.55 -2.29 1.24
CA SER A 43 -24.30 -1.81 0.66
C SER A 43 -23.73 -0.65 1.46
N GLY A 44 -22.41 -0.52 1.44
CA GLY A 44 -21.69 0.56 2.10
C GLY A 44 -20.40 0.88 1.37
N ALA A 45 -20.06 2.16 1.25
CA ALA A 45 -18.81 2.61 0.68
C ALA A 45 -18.03 3.40 1.73
N GLN A 46 -16.74 3.14 1.81
CA GLN A 46 -15.83 3.84 2.71
C GLN A 46 -14.63 4.36 1.92
N LEU A 47 -14.36 5.66 2.03
CA LEU A 47 -13.12 6.25 1.53
C LEU A 47 -11.97 5.76 2.41
N LEU A 48 -10.89 5.28 1.80
CA LEU A 48 -9.68 4.89 2.50
C LEU A 48 -8.42 5.27 1.72
N THR A 49 -7.32 5.25 2.45
CA THR A 49 -5.96 5.45 1.94
C THR A 49 -5.16 4.20 2.20
N ALA A 50 -4.64 3.58 1.14
CA ALA A 50 -3.67 2.49 1.22
C ALA A 50 -2.27 3.02 0.91
N GLU A 51 -1.26 2.46 1.56
CA GLU A 51 0.14 2.81 1.32
C GLU A 51 0.88 1.61 0.74
N VAL A 52 1.69 1.84 -0.28
CA VAL A 52 2.57 0.82 -0.86
C VAL A 52 4.01 1.17 -0.59
N HIS A 53 4.73 0.22 0.02
CA HIS A 53 6.16 0.30 0.28
C HIS A 53 6.82 -1.04 -0.06
N GLY A 54 7.62 -1.06 -1.12
CA GLY A 54 8.24 -2.26 -1.65
C GLY A 54 7.18 -3.26 -2.14
N ALA A 55 7.24 -4.47 -1.59
CA ALA A 55 6.34 -5.57 -1.94
C ALA A 55 5.09 -5.65 -1.04
N THR A 56 4.82 -4.63 -0.22
CA THR A 56 3.70 -4.62 0.73
C THR A 56 2.76 -3.45 0.47
N MET A 57 1.46 -3.75 0.42
CA MET A 57 0.38 -2.78 0.45
C MET A 57 -0.32 -2.84 1.81
N THR A 58 -0.35 -1.73 2.53
CA THR A 58 -1.07 -1.59 3.81
C THR A 58 -2.41 -0.93 3.55
N ILE A 59 -3.50 -1.64 3.85
CA ILE A 59 -4.89 -1.19 3.67
C ILE A 59 -5.55 -1.09 5.06
N PRO A 60 -6.24 0.02 5.40
CA PRO A 60 -6.98 0.12 6.65
C PRO A 60 -8.02 -1.00 6.82
N GLY A 61 -8.07 -1.57 8.02
CA GLY A 61 -9.08 -2.57 8.40
C GLY A 61 -10.49 -2.01 8.53
N PHE A 62 -11.41 -2.75 9.15
CA PHE A 62 -12.65 -2.15 9.65
C PHE A 62 -12.38 -1.33 10.92
N PRO A 63 -13.32 -0.45 11.35
CA PRO A 63 -13.18 0.26 12.61
C PRO A 63 -12.88 -0.70 13.77
N GLY A 64 -11.76 -0.49 14.47
CA GLY A 64 -11.29 -1.35 15.56
C GLY A 64 -10.34 -2.50 15.14
N ASP A 65 -10.22 -2.79 13.85
CA ASP A 65 -9.28 -3.78 13.33
C ASP A 65 -7.87 -3.20 13.12
N ARG A 66 -6.87 -4.07 13.11
CA ARG A 66 -5.53 -3.72 12.62
C ARG A 66 -5.55 -3.49 11.10
N PRO A 67 -4.64 -2.66 10.56
CA PRO A 67 -4.41 -2.60 9.13
C PRO A 67 -4.09 -3.98 8.56
N MET A 68 -4.55 -4.20 7.33
CA MET A 68 -4.27 -5.40 6.55
C MET A 68 -3.00 -5.17 5.73
N GLU A 69 -2.06 -6.11 5.79
CA GLU A 69 -0.86 -6.12 4.95
C GLU A 69 -1.03 -7.12 3.82
N ALA A 70 -1.11 -6.62 2.59
CA ALA A 70 -1.23 -7.42 1.37
C ALA A 70 0.12 -7.49 0.65
N SER A 71 0.48 -8.66 0.13
CA SER A 71 1.73 -8.83 -0.62
C SER A 71 1.52 -8.55 -2.09
N ILE A 72 2.45 -7.83 -2.71
CA ILE A 72 2.47 -7.49 -4.13
C ILE A 72 3.61 -8.27 -4.78
N ASP A 73 3.33 -8.93 -5.90
CA ASP A 73 4.38 -9.53 -6.72
C ASP A 73 4.97 -8.56 -7.76
N ALA A 74 6.01 -8.99 -8.48
CA ALA A 74 6.66 -8.15 -9.49
C ALA A 74 5.74 -7.77 -10.67
N GLY A 75 4.65 -8.51 -10.89
CA GLY A 75 3.64 -8.23 -11.91
C GLY A 75 2.50 -7.33 -11.40
N GLY A 76 2.55 -6.89 -10.15
CA GLY A 76 1.53 -6.07 -9.50
C GLY A 76 0.32 -6.87 -9.00
N ALA A 77 0.33 -8.21 -9.06
CA ALA A 77 -0.74 -9.00 -8.48
C ALA A 77 -0.65 -8.93 -6.95
N VAL A 78 -1.80 -8.76 -6.30
CA VAL A 78 -1.90 -8.50 -4.87
C VAL A 78 -2.63 -9.65 -4.18
N ARG A 79 -1.98 -10.28 -3.22
CA ARG A 79 -2.60 -11.27 -2.33
C ARG A 79 -2.96 -10.60 -1.03
N MET A 80 -4.24 -10.64 -0.67
CA MET A 80 -4.77 -9.97 0.50
C MET A 80 -5.18 -11.02 1.54
N PRO A 81 -4.70 -10.92 2.79
CA PRO A 81 -5.13 -11.84 3.83
C PRO A 81 -6.59 -11.61 4.20
N ARG A 82 -7.13 -12.52 5.02
CA ARG A 82 -8.45 -12.40 5.62
C ARG A 82 -8.64 -11.03 6.28
N LEU A 83 -9.81 -10.42 6.07
CA LEU A 83 -10.21 -9.17 6.72
C LEU A 83 -11.56 -9.36 7.42
N GLY A 84 -11.56 -9.27 8.75
CA GLY A 84 -12.74 -9.52 9.57
C GLY A 84 -13.36 -10.88 9.25
N THR A 85 -14.62 -10.87 8.78
CA THR A 85 -15.38 -12.08 8.40
C THR A 85 -15.24 -12.47 6.93
N PHE A 86 -14.54 -11.67 6.11
CA PHE A 86 -14.33 -11.92 4.69
C PHE A 86 -13.11 -12.83 4.49
N GLY A 87 -13.19 -13.77 3.55
CA GLY A 87 -12.11 -14.70 3.22
C GLY A 87 -10.87 -14.00 2.67
N GLU A 88 -9.81 -14.76 2.35
CA GLU A 88 -8.66 -14.20 1.65
C GLU A 88 -9.08 -13.60 0.31
N GLY A 89 -8.48 -12.47 -0.03
CA GLY A 89 -8.80 -11.69 -1.20
C GLY A 89 -7.67 -11.65 -2.22
N THR A 90 -8.01 -11.18 -3.41
CA THR A 90 -7.07 -10.98 -4.52
C THR A 90 -7.28 -9.63 -5.16
N GLY A 91 -6.21 -9.04 -5.67
CA GLY A 91 -6.26 -7.78 -6.40
C GLY A 91 -5.10 -7.63 -7.38
N GLN A 92 -5.03 -6.47 -8.01
CA GLN A 92 -4.05 -6.14 -9.01
C GLN A 92 -3.81 -4.63 -9.03
N ILE A 93 -2.54 -4.24 -9.15
CA ILE A 93 -2.12 -2.89 -9.48
C ILE A 93 -1.91 -2.81 -10.99
N PHE A 94 -2.61 -1.89 -11.63
CA PHE A 94 -2.52 -1.61 -13.06
C PHE A 94 -1.83 -0.28 -13.28
N GLU A 95 -1.05 -0.20 -14.35
CA GLU A 95 -0.56 1.06 -14.91
C GLU A 95 -1.41 1.41 -16.13
N GLY A 96 -2.12 2.53 -16.05
CA GLY A 96 -2.94 3.10 -17.11
C GLY A 96 -2.24 4.26 -17.83
N PRO A 97 -2.98 4.98 -18.70
CA PRO A 97 -2.44 6.13 -19.43
C PRO A 97 -1.78 7.16 -18.50
N ASN A 98 -0.70 7.78 -18.99
CA ASN A 98 0.07 8.79 -18.25
C ASN A 98 0.71 8.28 -16.94
N ASN A 99 1.05 6.99 -16.87
CA ASN A 99 1.62 6.32 -15.69
C ASN A 99 0.68 6.39 -14.46
N ALA A 100 -0.62 6.57 -14.69
CA ALA A 100 -1.62 6.56 -13.63
C ALA A 100 -1.76 5.13 -13.10
N ARG A 101 -1.56 4.92 -11.80
CA ARG A 101 -1.67 3.59 -11.20
C ARG A 101 -3.00 3.43 -10.48
N ARG A 102 -3.66 2.28 -10.68
CA ARG A 102 -4.91 1.92 -10.03
C ARG A 102 -4.78 0.56 -9.38
N PHE A 103 -5.25 0.44 -8.15
CA PHE A 103 -5.41 -0.83 -7.49
C PHE A 103 -6.88 -1.22 -7.49
N THR A 104 -7.18 -2.43 -7.97
CA THR A 104 -8.48 -3.07 -7.74
C THR A 104 -8.31 -4.38 -7.00
N GLY A 105 -9.27 -4.74 -6.17
CA GLY A 105 -9.21 -6.00 -5.44
C GLY A 105 -10.56 -6.39 -4.87
N SER A 106 -10.67 -7.60 -4.36
CA SER A 106 -11.86 -8.05 -3.66
C SER A 106 -11.60 -9.13 -2.62
N HIS A 107 -12.46 -9.19 -1.60
CA HIS A 107 -12.57 -10.32 -0.68
C HIS A 107 -13.95 -10.97 -0.83
N PRO A 108 -14.03 -12.31 -0.97
CA PRO A 108 -15.29 -13.01 -0.90
C PRO A 108 -15.80 -13.02 0.55
N GLY A 109 -17.07 -12.69 0.75
CA GLY A 109 -17.75 -12.77 2.04
C GLY A 109 -18.71 -13.95 2.12
N ARG A 110 -19.29 -14.17 3.31
CA ARG A 110 -20.38 -15.14 3.50
C ARG A 110 -21.71 -14.54 3.03
N ASN A 111 -22.70 -15.39 2.73
CA ASN A 111 -24.08 -14.98 2.42
C ASN A 111 -24.21 -13.95 1.29
N ASP A 112 -23.50 -14.15 0.18
CA ASP A 112 -23.48 -13.25 -0.97
C ASP A 112 -22.99 -11.82 -0.64
N CYS A 113 -22.17 -11.70 0.41
CA CYS A 113 -21.40 -10.50 0.69
C CYS A 113 -20.08 -10.50 -0.09
N GLN A 114 -19.66 -9.34 -0.55
CA GLN A 114 -18.36 -9.11 -1.16
C GLN A 114 -17.79 -7.77 -0.69
N LEU A 115 -16.48 -7.71 -0.49
CA LEU A 115 -15.74 -6.45 -0.43
C LEU A 115 -15.03 -6.24 -1.75
N THR A 116 -15.07 -5.02 -2.27
CA THR A 116 -14.31 -4.59 -3.44
C THR A 116 -13.53 -3.32 -3.12
N TYR A 117 -12.41 -3.16 -3.79
CA TYR A 117 -11.51 -2.02 -3.64
C TYR A 117 -11.29 -1.40 -5.00
N ASP A 118 -11.30 -0.07 -5.01
CA ASP A 118 -10.98 0.72 -6.19
C ASP A 118 -10.24 1.99 -5.76
N LEU A 119 -8.91 1.95 -5.87
CA LEU A 119 -8.02 2.98 -5.38
C LEU A 119 -7.13 3.51 -6.51
N LEU A 120 -6.95 4.83 -6.56
CA LEU A 120 -6.06 5.50 -7.50
C LEU A 120 -4.82 6.01 -6.77
N ARG A 121 -3.64 5.81 -7.36
CA ARG A 121 -2.41 6.37 -6.84
C ARG A 121 -2.51 7.89 -6.85
N ARG A 122 -2.34 8.49 -5.68
CA ARG A 122 -2.29 9.93 -5.51
C ARG A 122 -1.00 10.43 -6.15
N SER A 123 -1.12 11.33 -7.12
CA SER A 123 0.04 12.03 -7.66
C SER A 123 0.78 12.74 -6.53
N PRO A 124 2.13 12.73 -6.50
CA PRO A 124 2.87 13.63 -5.64
C PRO A 124 2.42 15.05 -5.98
N GLY A 125 1.73 15.71 -5.06
CA GLY A 125 1.26 17.07 -5.30
C GLY A 125 2.47 17.93 -5.66
N ARG A 126 2.43 18.61 -6.82
CA ARG A 126 3.32 19.76 -7.02
C ARG A 126 2.95 20.76 -5.93
N ARG A 127 3.85 20.96 -4.98
CA ARG A 127 3.77 22.10 -4.07
C ARG A 127 3.90 23.39 -4.86
#